data_AF-A0A248LMZ3-F1
#
_entry.id   AF-A0A248LMZ3-F1
#
_cell.length_a   1.000
_cell.length_b   1.000
_cell.length_c   1.000
_cell.angle_alpha   90.00
_cell.angle_beta   90.00
_cell.angle_gamma   90.00
#
_symmetry.space_group_name_H-M   'P 1'
#
loop_
_entity.id
_entity.type
_entity.pdbx_description
1 polymer ?
#
loop_
_entity_poly.entity_id
_entity_poly.type
_entity_poly.pdbx_seq_one_letter_code
_entity_poly.pdbx_strand_id
1 'polypeptide(L)'
;MSYFELFDLPVRFAVDGEALETAYRKVQAEVHPDRFASAPEAERRRALELATEANEAFQTLRSPVARARYLLQLRGIDTQEETNTAMPVDFLMAQMEWREAVADARAASDVEGLEQLAAAVHADRDELVAALVRSLDVTQEYDVAALGVRKLRFLDKLDQEIGDAIESLLF
;
A
#
# COMPACT_ATOMS: atom_id res chain seq x y z
N MET A 1 9.17 -9.87 16.38
CA MET A 1 7.71 -10.05 16.18
C MET A 1 7.38 -9.38 14.88
N SER A 2 6.58 -10.00 14.02
CA SER A 2 6.09 -9.39 12.79
C SER A 2 4.90 -8.47 13.09
N TYR A 3 4.58 -7.56 12.17
CA TYR A 3 3.39 -6.71 12.25
C TYR A 3 2.10 -7.53 12.25
N PHE A 4 2.09 -8.70 11.61
CA PHE A 4 0.95 -9.62 11.66
C PHE A 4 0.76 -10.21 13.06
N GLU A 5 1.86 -10.63 13.71
CA GLU A 5 1.82 -11.15 15.08
C GLU A 5 1.38 -10.07 16.08
N LEU A 6 1.75 -8.80 15.87
CA LEU A 6 1.30 -7.68 16.71
C LEU A 6 -0.22 -7.53 16.75
N PHE A 7 -0.90 -7.84 15.63
CA PHE A 7 -2.35 -7.74 15.50
C PHE A 7 -3.07 -9.08 15.60
N ASP A 8 -2.36 -10.16 15.93
CA ASP A 8 -2.91 -11.53 15.95
C ASP A 8 -3.57 -11.93 14.62
N LEU A 9 -2.92 -11.53 13.51
CA LEU A 9 -3.36 -11.81 12.15
C LEU A 9 -2.48 -12.87 11.47
N PRO A 10 -3.03 -13.67 10.54
CA PRO A 10 -2.24 -14.59 9.75
C PRO A 10 -1.23 -13.84 8.87
N VAL A 11 0.00 -14.36 8.79
CA VAL A 11 1.06 -13.83 7.92
C VAL A 11 0.76 -14.18 6.46
N ARG A 12 -0.06 -13.35 5.81
CA ARG A 12 -0.45 -13.49 4.40
C ARG A 12 -0.80 -12.13 3.79
N PHE A 13 -0.79 -12.04 2.48
CA PHE A 13 -1.13 -10.82 1.76
C PHE A 13 -2.63 -10.51 1.80
N ALA A 14 -3.47 -11.54 1.75
CA ALA A 14 -4.92 -11.41 1.92
C ALA A 14 -5.29 -11.06 3.37
N VAL A 15 -5.35 -9.76 3.66
CA VAL A 15 -5.75 -9.23 4.97
C VAL A 15 -7.18 -8.72 4.90
N ASP A 16 -7.98 -9.12 5.89
CA ASP A 16 -9.31 -8.54 6.13
C ASP A 16 -9.13 -7.15 6.77
N GLY A 17 -9.61 -6.12 6.08
CA GLY A 17 -9.50 -4.73 6.53
C GLY A 17 -10.25 -4.45 7.84
N GLU A 18 -11.42 -5.06 8.04
CA GLU A 18 -12.21 -4.88 9.26
C GLU A 18 -11.52 -5.55 10.46
N ALA A 19 -10.96 -6.74 10.24
CA ALA A 19 -10.17 -7.43 11.25
C ALA A 19 -8.92 -6.63 11.65
N LEU A 20 -8.22 -6.06 10.66
CA LEU A 20 -7.05 -5.20 10.89
C LEU A 20 -7.42 -3.93 11.67
N GLU A 21 -8.49 -3.23 11.29
CA GLU A 21 -8.96 -2.05 12.03
C GLU A 21 -9.35 -2.39 13.47
N THR A 22 -10.06 -3.51 13.66
CA THR A 22 -10.46 -3.98 14.99
C THR A 22 -9.24 -4.28 15.86
N ALA A 23 -8.26 -5.01 15.32
CA ALA A 23 -7.03 -5.34 16.04
C ALA A 23 -6.22 -4.08 16.38
N TYR A 24 -6.10 -3.15 15.44
CA TYR A 24 -5.43 -1.87 15.67
C TYR A 24 -6.08 -1.06 16.80
N ARG A 25 -7.40 -0.91 16.80
CA ARG A 25 -8.13 -0.20 17.87
C ARG A 25 -7.92 -0.85 19.23
N LYS A 26 -7.86 -2.18 19.30
CA LYS A 26 -7.57 -2.91 20.54
C LYS A 26 -6.18 -2.55 21.07
N VAL A 27 -5.15 -2.62 20.24
CA VAL A 27 -3.77 -2.28 20.64
C VAL A 27 -3.69 -0.81 21.09
N GLN A 28 -4.28 0.12 20.33
CA GLN A 28 -4.31 1.55 20.68
C GLN A 28 -5.00 1.80 22.03
N ALA A 29 -6.09 1.10 22.33
CA ALA A 29 -6.77 1.21 23.61
C ALA A 29 -5.91 0.70 24.78
N GLU A 30 -5.08 -0.32 24.57
CA GLU A 30 -4.18 -0.87 25.58
C GLU A 30 -3.01 0.08 25.89
N VAL A 31 -2.52 0.82 24.89
CA VAL A 31 -1.36 1.72 25.00
C VAL A 31 -1.72 3.21 25.15
N HIS A 32 -3.01 3.53 25.30
CA HIS A 32 -3.47 4.91 25.34
C HIS A 32 -2.77 5.73 26.45
N PRO A 33 -2.26 6.94 26.16
CA PRO A 33 -1.50 7.75 27.12
C PRO A 33 -2.19 7.96 28.47
N ASP A 34 -3.52 8.10 28.47
CA ASP A 34 -4.31 8.26 29.71
C ASP A 34 -4.18 7.09 30.68
N ARG A 35 -3.99 5.86 30.18
CA ARG A 35 -3.79 4.67 31.03
C ARG A 35 -2.46 4.70 31.77
N PHE A 36 -1.48 5.39 31.20
CA PHE A 36 -0.12 5.47 31.72
C PHE A 36 0.21 6.85 32.30
N ALA A 37 -0.76 7.76 32.41
CA ALA A 37 -0.53 9.12 32.91
C ALA A 37 0.08 9.13 34.33
N SER A 38 -0.27 8.16 35.16
CA SER A 38 0.25 7.95 36.52
C SER A 38 1.27 6.81 36.62
N ALA A 39 1.64 6.18 35.50
CA ALA A 39 2.58 5.06 35.50
C ALA A 39 4.04 5.54 35.62
N PRO A 40 4.96 4.68 36.09
CA PRO A 40 6.39 4.95 36.07
C PRO A 40 6.89 5.33 34.66
N GLU A 41 7.95 6.14 34.58
CA GLU A 41 8.49 6.63 33.31
C GLU A 41 8.84 5.49 32.33
N ALA A 42 9.38 4.38 32.84
CA ALA A 42 9.71 3.21 32.04
C ALA A 42 8.47 2.59 31.37
N GLU A 43 7.33 2.54 32.07
CA GLU A 43 6.08 2.02 31.52
C GLU A 43 5.47 2.98 30.50
N ARG A 44 5.53 4.29 30.76
CA ARG A 44 5.08 5.33 29.80
C ARG A 44 5.88 5.26 28.50
N ARG A 45 7.21 5.10 28.60
CA ARG A 45 8.08 4.96 27.44
C ARG A 45 7.74 3.70 26.65
N ARG A 46 7.53 2.58 27.35
CA ARG A 46 7.17 1.31 26.70
C ARG A 46 5.82 1.38 25.98
N ALA A 47 4.83 2.06 26.58
CA ALA A 47 3.54 2.29 25.94
C ALA A 47 3.68 3.16 24.67
N LEU A 48 4.52 4.20 24.72
CA LEU A 48 4.78 5.04 23.55
C LEU A 48 5.46 4.26 22.42
N GLU A 49 6.48 3.46 22.72
CA GLU A 49 7.15 2.59 21.75
C GLU A 49 6.15 1.66 21.05
N LEU A 50 5.28 1.00 21.84
CA LEU A 50 4.28 0.09 21.31
C LEU A 50 3.21 0.81 20.49
N ALA A 51 2.81 2.03 20.88
CA ALA A 51 1.89 2.86 20.10
C ALA A 51 2.47 3.25 18.73
N THR A 52 3.75 3.62 18.69
CA THR A 52 4.46 3.91 17.45
C THR A 52 4.58 2.67 16.57
N GLU A 53 4.98 1.53 17.13
CA GLU A 53 5.07 0.25 16.42
C GLU A 53 3.71 -0.17 15.85
N ALA A 54 2.62 -0.03 16.63
CA ALA A 54 1.27 -0.32 16.18
C ALA A 54 0.81 0.60 15.04
N ASN A 55 1.17 1.88 15.06
CA ASN A 55 0.85 2.79 13.96
C ASN A 55 1.58 2.39 12.68
N GLU A 56 2.89 2.11 12.77
CA GLU A 56 3.70 1.69 11.62
C GLU A 56 3.20 0.36 11.04
N ALA A 57 2.91 -0.61 11.91
CA ALA A 57 2.36 -1.90 11.55
C ALA A 57 1.00 -1.74 10.84
N PHE A 58 0.11 -0.91 11.38
CA PHE A 58 -1.21 -0.68 10.79
C PHE A 58 -1.11 -0.05 9.41
N GLN A 59 -0.29 1.01 9.25
CA GLN A 59 -0.10 1.67 7.96
C GLN A 59 0.51 0.71 6.93
N THR A 60 1.50 -0.08 7.35
CA THR A 60 2.14 -1.09 6.50
C THR A 60 1.15 -2.15 6.06
N LEU A 61 0.36 -2.71 6.98
CA LEU A 61 -0.59 -3.77 6.66
C LEU A 61 -1.85 -3.25 5.97
N ARG A 62 -2.17 -1.96 6.02
CA ARG A 62 -3.33 -1.38 5.33
C ARG A 62 -3.05 -1.15 3.84
N SER A 63 -1.87 -0.66 3.50
CA SER A 63 -1.47 -0.41 2.10
C SER A 63 -1.09 -1.73 1.40
N PRO A 64 -1.72 -2.10 0.27
CA PRO A 64 -1.33 -3.29 -0.49
C PRO A 64 0.14 -3.26 -0.94
N VAL A 65 0.66 -2.12 -1.40
CA VAL A 65 2.09 -2.01 -1.78
C VAL A 65 3.00 -2.25 -0.58
N ALA A 66 2.75 -1.56 0.54
CA ALA A 66 3.59 -1.69 1.73
C ALA A 66 3.51 -3.10 2.33
N ARG A 67 2.31 -3.70 2.34
CA ARG A 67 2.08 -5.07 2.83
C ARG A 67 2.81 -6.12 1.99
N ALA A 68 2.74 -6.02 0.66
CA ALA A 68 3.46 -6.93 -0.23
C ALA A 68 4.98 -6.80 -0.06
N ARG A 69 5.51 -5.57 0.00
CA ARG A 69 6.93 -5.29 0.29
C ARG A 69 7.34 -5.91 1.63
N TYR A 70 6.55 -5.70 2.67
CA TYR A 70 6.83 -6.23 4.00
C TYR A 70 6.88 -7.77 4.02
N LEU A 71 5.93 -8.43 3.35
CA LEU A 71 5.93 -9.89 3.23
C LEU A 71 7.18 -10.42 2.51
N LEU A 72 7.62 -9.75 1.45
CA LEU A 72 8.84 -10.10 0.73
C LEU A 72 10.09 -9.87 1.59
N GLN A 73 10.12 -8.77 2.35
CA GLN A 73 11.18 -8.47 3.30
C GLN A 73 11.28 -9.53 4.41
N LEU A 74 10.16 -10.04 4.93
CA LEU A 74 10.14 -11.16 5.88
C LEU A 74 10.77 -12.44 5.31
N ARG A 75 10.87 -12.56 3.98
CA ARG A 75 11.57 -13.66 3.28
C ARG A 75 12.99 -13.30 2.83
N GLY A 76 13.50 -12.14 3.21
CA GLY A 76 14.82 -11.66 2.83
C GLY A 76 14.92 -11.18 1.38
N ILE A 77 13.79 -10.85 0.75
CA ILE A 77 13.72 -10.41 -0.65
C ILE A 77 13.53 -8.89 -0.67
N ASP A 78 14.46 -8.21 -1.32
CA ASP A 78 14.37 -6.78 -1.61
C ASP A 78 13.68 -6.56 -2.96
N THR A 79 12.61 -5.77 -2.96
CA THR A 79 11.84 -5.42 -4.16
C THR A 79 12.58 -4.44 -5.07
N GLN A 80 13.65 -3.79 -4.57
CA GLN A 80 14.51 -2.86 -5.32
C GLN A 80 13.71 -1.78 -6.06
N GLU A 81 12.63 -1.28 -5.49
CA GLU A 81 11.68 -0.40 -6.19
C GLU A 81 12.29 0.94 -6.63
N GLU A 82 13.42 1.35 -6.06
CA GLU A 82 14.12 2.59 -6.39
C GLU A 82 15.31 2.40 -7.33
N THR A 83 15.88 1.19 -7.35
CA THR A 83 17.12 0.88 -8.09
C THR A 83 16.87 -0.01 -9.30
N ASN A 84 15.80 -0.81 -9.29
CA ASN A 84 15.44 -1.74 -10.35
C ASN A 84 14.28 -1.20 -11.19
N THR A 85 14.63 -0.37 -12.17
CA THR A 85 13.72 0.21 -13.15
C THR A 85 13.38 -0.73 -14.30
N ALA A 86 13.88 -1.98 -14.28
CA ALA A 86 13.58 -2.95 -15.33
C ALA A 86 12.12 -3.39 -15.23
N MET A 87 11.33 -2.93 -16.18
CA MET A 87 9.90 -3.23 -16.31
C MET A 87 9.62 -3.89 -17.67
N PRO A 88 8.59 -4.75 -17.76
CA PRO A 88 8.12 -5.27 -19.03
C PRO A 88 7.79 -4.15 -20.03
N VAL A 89 8.13 -4.36 -21.31
CA VAL A 89 8.00 -3.34 -22.37
C VAL A 89 6.55 -2.92 -22.57
N ASP A 90 5.64 -3.88 -22.56
CA ASP A 90 4.18 -3.69 -22.56
C ASP A 90 3.72 -2.76 -21.44
N PHE A 91 4.25 -2.94 -20.23
CA PHE A 91 3.92 -2.07 -19.10
C PHE A 91 4.46 -0.65 -19.27
N LEU A 92 5.68 -0.50 -19.81
CA LEU A 92 6.26 0.82 -20.07
C LEU A 92 5.49 1.59 -21.15
N MET A 93 5.02 0.90 -22.19
CA MET A 93 4.16 1.50 -23.22
C MET A 93 2.83 1.99 -22.62
N ALA A 94 2.15 1.13 -21.85
CA ALA A 94 0.92 1.52 -21.16
C ALA A 94 1.14 2.73 -20.23
N GLN A 95 2.27 2.79 -19.52
CA GLN A 95 2.62 3.93 -18.68
C GLN A 95 2.77 5.24 -19.46
N MET A 96 3.34 5.19 -20.66
CA MET A 96 3.45 6.36 -21.53
C MET A 96 2.06 6.79 -22.02
N GLU A 97 1.24 5.85 -22.47
CA GLU A 97 -0.13 6.10 -22.95
C GLU A 97 -1.02 6.71 -21.86
N TRP A 98 -0.96 6.20 -20.62
CA TRP A 98 -1.71 6.79 -19.51
C TRP A 98 -1.29 8.22 -19.22
N ARG A 99 0.02 8.50 -19.23
CA ARG A 99 0.52 9.86 -18.96
C ARG A 99 0.16 10.85 -20.07
N GLU A 100 0.15 10.40 -21.32
CA GLU A 100 -0.38 11.17 -22.44
C GLU A 100 -1.87 11.45 -22.24
N ALA A 101 -2.66 10.43 -21.88
CA ALA A 101 -4.09 10.60 -21.60
C ALA A 101 -4.36 11.60 -20.44
N VAL A 102 -3.58 11.56 -19.36
CA VAL A 102 -3.67 12.57 -18.28
C VAL A 102 -3.37 13.97 -18.83
N ALA A 103 -2.30 14.12 -19.61
CA ALA A 103 -1.90 15.41 -20.15
C ALA A 103 -2.95 15.99 -21.12
N ASP A 104 -3.50 15.15 -22.00
CA ASP A 104 -4.52 15.53 -22.97
C ASP A 104 -5.83 15.91 -22.28
N ALA A 105 -6.31 15.08 -21.34
CA ALA A 105 -7.52 15.37 -20.58
C ALA A 105 -7.37 16.66 -19.77
N ARG A 106 -6.19 16.89 -19.15
CA ARG A 106 -5.89 18.14 -18.47
C ARG A 106 -5.89 19.35 -19.40
N ALA A 107 -5.29 19.22 -20.59
CA ALA A 107 -5.25 20.29 -21.58
C ALA A 107 -6.65 20.63 -22.12
N ALA A 108 -7.54 19.63 -22.19
CA ALA A 108 -8.93 19.79 -22.60
C ALA A 108 -9.86 20.23 -21.45
N SER A 109 -9.37 20.34 -20.21
CA SER A 109 -10.18 20.49 -18.99
C SER A 109 -11.27 19.41 -18.86
N ASP A 110 -10.97 18.21 -19.33
CA ASP A 110 -11.88 17.06 -19.38
C ASP A 110 -11.82 16.26 -18.08
N VAL A 111 -12.59 16.71 -17.10
CA VAL A 111 -12.71 16.04 -15.79
C VAL A 111 -13.32 14.64 -15.95
N GLU A 112 -14.29 14.47 -16.85
CA GLU A 112 -14.94 13.16 -17.08
C GLU A 112 -13.93 12.16 -17.66
N GLY A 113 -13.08 12.59 -18.61
CA GLY A 113 -11.98 11.79 -19.13
C GLY A 113 -10.97 11.37 -18.06
N LEU A 114 -10.63 12.26 -17.12
CA LEU A 114 -9.77 11.93 -15.98
C LEU A 114 -10.43 10.93 -15.02
N GLU A 115 -11.73 11.06 -14.74
CA GLU A 115 -12.47 10.10 -13.91
C GLU A 115 -12.55 8.71 -14.56
N GLN A 116 -12.76 8.65 -15.87
CA GLN A 116 -12.74 7.40 -16.63
C GLN A 116 -11.35 6.74 -16.60
N LEU A 117 -10.29 7.54 -16.73
CA LEU A 117 -8.93 7.06 -16.62
C LEU A 117 -8.62 6.53 -15.21
N ALA A 118 -9.06 7.25 -14.16
CA ALA A 118 -8.92 6.79 -12.77
C ALA A 118 -9.59 5.42 -12.57
N ALA A 119 -10.81 5.25 -13.08
CA ALA A 119 -11.53 3.98 -13.00
C ALA A 119 -10.79 2.83 -13.72
N ALA A 120 -10.18 3.10 -14.88
CA ALA A 120 -9.37 2.12 -15.59
C ALA A 120 -8.11 1.74 -14.80
N VAL A 121 -7.40 2.73 -14.25
CA VAL A 121 -6.21 2.52 -13.39
C VAL A 121 -6.57 1.73 -12.13
N HIS A 122 -7.74 1.97 -11.52
CA HIS A 122 -8.23 1.20 -10.38
C HIS A 122 -8.52 -0.26 -10.75
N ALA A 123 -9.08 -0.52 -11.93
CA ALA A 123 -9.32 -1.89 -12.40
C ALA A 123 -8.01 -2.67 -12.58
N ASP A 124 -7.00 -2.05 -13.22
CA ASP A 124 -5.67 -2.66 -13.40
C ASP A 124 -4.97 -2.89 -12.06
N ARG A 125 -5.16 -1.96 -11.12
CA ARG A 125 -4.66 -2.07 -9.75
C ARG A 125 -5.27 -3.27 -9.03
N ASP A 126 -6.58 -3.46 -9.13
CA ASP A 126 -7.30 -4.58 -8.52
C ASP A 126 -6.87 -5.93 -9.12
N GLU A 127 -6.62 -5.99 -10.43
CA GLU A 127 -6.08 -7.18 -11.08
C GLU A 127 -4.66 -7.52 -10.55
N LEU A 128 -3.79 -6.51 -10.41
CA LEU A 128 -2.46 -6.68 -9.83
C LEU A 128 -2.51 -7.13 -8.37
N VAL A 129 -3.44 -6.58 -7.57
CA VAL A 129 -3.65 -7.02 -6.18
C VAL A 129 -4.10 -8.48 -6.15
N ALA A 130 -5.02 -8.89 -7.03
CA ALA A 130 -5.45 -10.29 -7.13
C ALA A 130 -4.30 -11.21 -7.57
N ALA A 131 -3.43 -10.76 -8.47
CA ALA A 131 -2.22 -11.48 -8.85
C ALA A 131 -1.22 -11.61 -7.70
N LEU A 132 -1.06 -10.57 -6.88
CA LEU A 132 -0.23 -10.58 -5.68
C LEU A 132 -0.75 -11.55 -4.61
N VAL A 133 -2.07 -11.66 -4.43
CA VAL A 133 -2.66 -12.70 -3.56
C VAL A 133 -2.21 -14.08 -4.05
N ARG A 134 -2.33 -14.36 -5.36
CA ARG A 134 -1.91 -15.66 -5.91
C ARG A 134 -0.41 -15.90 -5.71
N SER A 135 0.44 -14.94 -6.04
CA SER A 135 1.90 -15.13 -6.01
C SER A 135 2.48 -15.17 -4.60
N LEU A 136 1.92 -14.43 -3.64
CA LEU A 136 2.42 -14.40 -2.26
C LEU A 136 1.80 -15.50 -1.38
N ASP A 137 0.50 -15.76 -1.51
CA ASP A 137 -0.23 -16.63 -0.58
C ASP A 137 -0.39 -18.06 -1.10
N VAL A 138 -0.37 -18.27 -2.42
CA VAL A 138 -0.68 -19.57 -3.04
C VAL A 138 0.54 -20.19 -3.73
N THR A 139 1.07 -19.55 -4.77
CA THR A 139 2.14 -20.14 -5.60
C THR A 139 3.54 -19.87 -5.07
N GLN A 140 3.71 -18.87 -4.20
CA GLN A 140 5.00 -18.47 -3.61
C GLN A 140 6.05 -18.05 -4.65
N GLU A 141 5.60 -17.51 -5.79
CA GLU A 141 6.46 -16.98 -6.85
C GLU A 141 6.93 -15.56 -6.50
N TYR A 142 7.94 -15.46 -5.62
CA TYR A 142 8.36 -14.19 -5.05
C TYR A 142 8.96 -13.20 -6.07
N ASP A 143 9.60 -13.68 -7.13
CA ASP A 143 10.11 -12.81 -8.20
C ASP A 143 8.94 -12.14 -8.97
N VAL A 144 7.86 -12.89 -9.20
CA VAL A 144 6.63 -12.40 -9.81
C VAL A 144 5.97 -11.38 -8.87
N ALA A 145 5.92 -11.69 -7.58
CA ALA A 145 5.40 -10.76 -6.58
C ALA A 145 6.23 -9.47 -6.52
N ALA A 146 7.56 -9.53 -6.51
CA ALA A 146 8.44 -8.36 -6.48
C ALA A 146 8.26 -7.47 -7.72
N LEU A 147 8.05 -8.06 -8.90
CA LEU A 147 7.64 -7.30 -10.09
C LEU A 147 6.25 -6.67 -9.92
N GLY A 148 5.29 -7.41 -9.36
CA GLY A 148 3.95 -6.92 -9.04
C GLY A 148 3.96 -5.71 -8.11
N VAL A 149 4.80 -5.72 -7.06
CA VAL A 149 4.99 -4.57 -6.15
C VAL A 149 5.48 -3.33 -6.91
N ARG A 150 6.48 -3.50 -7.79
CA ARG A 150 7.00 -2.40 -8.62
C ARG A 150 5.93 -1.83 -9.53
N LYS A 151 5.17 -2.68 -10.23
CA LYS A 151 4.02 -2.25 -11.06
C LYS A 151 2.98 -1.48 -10.24
N LEU A 152 2.63 -1.99 -9.07
CA LEU A 152 1.63 -1.38 -8.19
C LEU A 152 2.07 0.01 -7.69
N ARG A 153 3.36 0.20 -7.38
CA ARG A 153 3.90 1.53 -7.04
C ARG A 153 3.75 2.54 -8.17
N PHE A 154 3.88 2.12 -9.44
CA PHE A 154 3.65 3.02 -10.57
C PHE A 154 2.18 3.40 -10.71
N LEU A 155 1.27 2.45 -10.55
CA LEU A 155 -0.17 2.72 -10.60
C LEU A 155 -0.61 3.64 -9.45
N ASP A 156 -0.12 3.43 -8.23
CA ASP A 156 -0.43 4.32 -7.09
C ASP A 156 0.05 5.77 -7.35
N LYS A 157 1.19 5.96 -8.06
CA LYS A 157 1.65 7.30 -8.45
C LYS A 157 0.79 7.91 -9.54
N LEU A 158 0.41 7.12 -10.54
CA LEU A 158 -0.46 7.58 -11.62
C LEU A 158 -1.84 7.99 -11.08
N ASP A 159 -2.39 7.21 -10.15
CA ASP A 159 -3.65 7.52 -9.48
C ASP A 159 -3.59 8.86 -8.73
N GLN A 160 -2.48 9.12 -8.03
CA GLN A 160 -2.22 10.43 -7.41
C GLN A 160 -2.13 11.55 -8.46
N GLU A 161 -1.39 11.34 -9.56
CA GLU A 161 -1.26 12.31 -10.66
C GLU A 161 -2.64 12.66 -11.27
N ILE A 162 -3.53 11.67 -11.42
CA ILE A 162 -4.90 11.88 -11.91
C ILE A 162 -5.75 12.66 -10.89
N GLY A 163 -5.70 12.27 -9.61
CA GLY A 163 -6.41 12.97 -8.54
C GLY A 163 -6.02 14.44 -8.42
N ASP A 164 -4.72 14.73 -8.45
CA ASP A 164 -4.18 16.10 -8.44
C ASP A 164 -4.63 16.89 -9.68
N ALA A 165 -4.70 16.24 -10.84
CA ALA A 165 -5.19 16.88 -12.07
C ALA A 165 -6.66 17.26 -11.96
N ILE A 166 -7.52 16.36 -11.44
CA ILE A 166 -8.95 16.62 -11.20
C ILE A 166 -9.11 17.77 -10.21
N GLU A 167 -8.41 17.73 -9.07
CA GLU A 167 -8.45 18.78 -8.06
C GLU A 167 -8.08 20.14 -8.68
N SER A 168 -7.02 20.20 -9.48
CA SER A 168 -6.56 21.44 -10.13
C SER A 168 -7.52 22.03 -11.18
N LEU A 169 -8.49 21.25 -11.67
CA LEU A 169 -9.50 21.71 -12.63
C LEU A 169 -10.81 22.12 -11.95
N LEU A 170 -11.07 21.60 -10.75
CA LEU A 170 -12.29 21.89 -9.97
C LEU A 170 -12.13 23.12 -9.05
N PHE A 171 -10.89 23.48 -8.70
CA PHE A 171 -10.56 24.61 -7.81
C PHE A 171 -9.64 25.64 -8.50
#